data_AF-A0A959GC42-F1
#
_entry.id   AF-A0A959GC42-F1
#
_cell.length_a   1.000
_cell.length_b   1.000
_cell.length_c   1.000
_cell.angle_alpha   90.00
_cell.angle_beta   90.00
_cell.angle_gamma   90.00
#
_symmetry.space_group_name_H-M   'P 1'
#
loop_
_entity.id
_entity.type
_entity.pdbx_description
1 polymer ?
#
loop_
_entity_poly.entity_id
_entity_poly.type
_entity_poly.pdbx_seq_one_letter_code
_entity_poly.pdbx_strand_id
1 'polypeptide(L)'
;EAKRQIYVALTRAKSRLAIHTNGRFFHHIHLPDVQRVENTEVWLPPPKIAVQLTLKDIYLGYFAFVQHRVEGLMSGQDLLIQAEGLADQSGNLVLKFSKKFHEQLLAHRAAGYALSEARVNFIVYWTDQEQAQEFKVVLPELVFEMGRE
;
A
#
# COMPACT_ATOMS: atom_id res chain seq x y z
N GLU A 1 -0.76 -16.14 19.39
CA GLU A 1 -2.04 -15.61 18.87
C GLU A 1 -2.70 -16.41 17.74
N ALA A 2 -2.03 -16.69 16.61
CA ALA A 2 -2.69 -17.29 15.44
C ALA A 2 -3.42 -18.64 15.69
N LYS A 3 -2.86 -19.56 16.49
CA LYS A 3 -3.50 -20.85 16.81
C LYS A 3 -4.82 -20.70 17.58
N ARG A 4 -4.90 -19.71 18.48
CA ARG A 4 -6.10 -19.42 19.27
C ARG A 4 -7.23 -18.91 18.38
N GLN A 5 -6.92 -18.06 17.41
CA GLN A 5 -7.91 -17.54 16.46
C GLN A 5 -8.57 -18.67 15.66
N ILE A 6 -7.77 -19.63 15.17
CA ILE A 6 -8.30 -20.81 14.45
C ILE A 6 -9.18 -21.67 15.36
N TYR A 7 -8.73 -21.97 16.58
CA TYR A 7 -9.52 -22.73 17.56
C TYR A 7 -10.87 -22.06 17.87
N VAL A 8 -10.88 -20.74 18.04
CA VAL A 8 -12.11 -19.97 18.30
C VAL A 8 -13.04 -20.02 17.09
N ALA A 9 -12.51 -19.87 15.86
CA ALA A 9 -13.31 -19.97 14.64
C ALA A 9 -13.95 -21.37 14.49
N LEU A 10 -13.19 -22.43 14.75
CA LEU A 10 -13.65 -23.82 14.70
C LEU A 10 -14.77 -24.11 15.72
N THR A 11 -14.63 -23.60 16.94
CA THR A 11 -15.56 -23.92 18.05
C THR A 11 -16.78 -22.99 18.13
N ARG A 12 -16.72 -21.78 17.54
CA ARG A 12 -17.83 -20.81 17.57
C ARG A 12 -18.64 -20.73 16.29
N ALA A 13 -18.17 -21.28 15.18
CA ALA A 13 -18.95 -21.32 13.95
C ALA A 13 -20.22 -22.17 14.16
N LYS A 14 -21.40 -21.57 13.96
CA LYS A 14 -22.69 -22.23 14.23
C LYS A 14 -23.27 -22.97 13.04
N SER A 15 -23.12 -22.45 11.83
CA SER A 15 -23.78 -22.97 10.62
C SER A 15 -22.80 -23.32 9.50
N ARG A 16 -21.78 -22.51 9.25
CA ARG A 16 -20.77 -22.74 8.21
C ARG A 16 -19.44 -22.11 8.61
N LEU A 17 -18.35 -22.84 8.38
CA LEU A 17 -16.98 -22.32 8.46
C LEU A 17 -16.30 -22.53 7.12
N ALA A 18 -15.81 -21.45 6.51
CA ALA A 18 -14.98 -21.50 5.32
C ALA A 18 -13.55 -21.07 5.69
N ILE A 19 -12.57 -21.89 5.35
CA ILE A 19 -11.15 -21.61 5.60
C ILE A 19 -10.44 -21.54 4.26
N HIS A 20 -9.93 -20.36 3.91
CA HIS A 20 -9.11 -20.16 2.72
C HIS A 20 -7.64 -20.16 3.14
N THR A 21 -6.84 -20.98 2.47
CA THR A 21 -5.41 -21.08 2.75
C THR A 21 -4.63 -21.36 1.48
N ASN A 22 -3.41 -20.83 1.41
CA ASN A 22 -2.43 -21.05 0.34
C ASN A 22 -1.50 -22.25 0.63
N GLY A 23 -1.78 -23.03 1.68
CA GLY A 23 -0.96 -24.15 2.10
C GLY A 23 -1.78 -25.35 2.57
N ARG A 24 -1.11 -26.50 2.71
CA ARG A 24 -1.77 -27.79 2.97
C ARG A 24 -1.98 -28.10 4.46
N PHE A 25 -2.17 -27.08 5.30
CA PHE A 25 -2.13 -27.23 6.76
C PHE A 25 -3.18 -28.19 7.33
N PHE A 26 -4.38 -28.17 6.76
CA PHE A 26 -5.49 -28.99 7.23
C PHE A 26 -5.57 -30.34 6.52
N HIS A 27 -4.66 -30.66 5.59
CA HIS A 27 -4.85 -31.77 4.65
C HIS A 27 -5.07 -33.12 5.33
N HIS A 28 -4.45 -33.32 6.50
CA HIS A 28 -4.56 -34.50 7.34
C HIS A 28 -5.93 -34.69 8.02
N ILE A 29 -6.78 -33.66 8.06
CA ILE A 29 -8.12 -33.74 8.65
C ILE A 29 -9.09 -34.25 7.58
N HIS A 30 -9.69 -35.41 7.82
CA HIS A 30 -10.71 -36.01 6.96
C HIS A 30 -11.99 -36.20 7.77
N LEU A 31 -13.03 -35.45 7.40
CA LEU A 31 -14.36 -35.53 8.01
C LEU A 31 -15.40 -35.65 6.89
N PRO A 32 -16.50 -36.41 7.09
CA PRO A 32 -17.49 -36.67 6.04
C PRO A 32 -18.11 -35.40 5.42
N ASP A 33 -18.35 -34.37 6.24
CA ASP A 33 -19.07 -33.16 5.84
C ASP A 33 -18.15 -31.98 5.44
N VAL A 34 -16.86 -32.25 5.22
CA VAL A 34 -15.90 -31.22 4.81
C VAL A 34 -15.75 -31.21 3.29
N GLN A 35 -16.24 -30.14 2.66
CA GLN A 35 -15.94 -29.85 1.26
C GLN A 35 -14.55 -29.23 1.14
N ARG A 36 -13.70 -29.81 0.28
CA ARG A 36 -12.43 -29.20 -0.15
C ARG A 36 -12.49 -28.80 -1.59
N VAL A 37 -11.92 -27.62 -1.86
CA VAL A 37 -11.72 -27.09 -3.20
C VAL A 37 -10.26 -26.66 -3.28
N GLU A 38 -9.50 -27.27 -4.18
CA GLU A 38 -8.16 -26.83 -4.52
C GLU A 38 -8.26 -25.96 -5.78
N ASN A 39 -7.82 -24.70 -5.68
CA ASN A 39 -7.65 -23.87 -6.85
C ASN A 39 -6.19 -23.98 -7.32
N THR A 40 -5.98 -24.57 -8.50
CA THR A 40 -4.66 -24.72 -9.15
C THR A 40 -4.46 -23.73 -10.30
N GLU A 41 -5.32 -22.72 -10.43
CA GLU A 41 -5.20 -21.68 -11.46
C GLU A 41 -3.93 -20.87 -11.22
N VAL A 42 -3.19 -20.66 -12.31
CA VAL A 42 -2.03 -19.77 -12.33
C VAL A 42 -2.56 -18.36 -12.58
N TRP A 43 -2.59 -17.55 -11.53
CA TRP A 43 -2.97 -16.15 -11.65
C TRP A 43 -1.80 -15.34 -12.21
N LEU A 44 -2.05 -14.66 -13.33
CA LEU A 44 -1.12 -13.66 -13.82
C LEU A 44 -1.10 -12.47 -12.83
N PRO A 45 0.04 -11.78 -12.69
CA PRO A 45 0.09 -10.53 -11.94
C PRO A 45 -0.96 -9.54 -12.48
N PRO A 46 -1.61 -8.76 -11.59
CA PRO A 46 -2.65 -7.83 -12.03
C PRO A 46 -2.05 -6.75 -12.95
N PRO A 47 -2.80 -6.27 -13.96
CA PRO A 47 -2.30 -5.24 -14.87
C PRO A 47 -2.08 -3.90 -14.17
N LYS A 48 -2.76 -3.67 -13.04
CA LYS A 48 -2.60 -2.47 -12.21
C LYS A 48 -2.46 -2.83 -10.74
N ILE A 49 -1.58 -2.12 -10.03
CA ILE A 49 -1.39 -2.22 -8.58
C ILE A 49 -1.55 -0.84 -7.97
N ALA A 50 -2.44 -0.71 -6.98
CA ALA A 50 -2.54 0.50 -6.17
C ALA A 50 -1.74 0.33 -4.87
N VAL A 51 -0.92 1.33 -4.53
CA VAL A 51 -0.08 1.37 -3.33
C VAL A 51 -0.36 2.65 -2.57
N GLN A 52 -0.79 2.52 -1.32
CA GLN A 52 -1.02 3.66 -0.44
C GLN A 52 0.22 3.93 0.39
N LEU A 53 0.82 5.12 0.23
CA LEU A 53 2.02 5.46 0.96
C LEU A 53 1.71 5.80 2.41
N THR A 54 2.63 5.42 3.28
CA THR A 54 2.60 5.73 4.70
C THR A 54 3.73 6.69 5.07
N LEU A 55 3.76 7.15 6.32
CA LEU A 55 4.84 8.01 6.85
C LEU A 55 6.25 7.40 6.69
N LYS A 56 6.36 6.07 6.53
CA LYS A 56 7.65 5.37 6.33
C LYS A 56 8.17 5.45 4.90
N ASP A 57 7.28 5.75 3.95
CA ASP A 57 7.55 5.68 2.51
C ASP A 57 7.91 7.05 1.94
N ILE A 58 7.87 8.09 2.78
CA ILE A 58 8.09 9.49 2.41
C ILE A 58 9.19 10.11 3.25
N TYR A 59 9.83 11.16 2.73
CA TYR A 59 10.85 11.89 3.47
C TYR A 59 10.22 12.97 4.35
N LEU A 60 9.94 12.62 5.61
CA LEU A 60 9.26 13.50 6.58
C LEU A 60 9.96 14.85 6.78
N GLY A 61 11.29 14.87 6.87
CA GLY A 61 12.06 16.11 7.06
C GLY A 61 11.92 17.11 5.91
N TYR A 62 11.49 16.68 4.72
CA TYR A 62 11.24 17.60 3.60
C TYR A 62 10.01 18.50 3.85
N PHE A 63 9.02 18.00 4.61
CA PHE A 63 7.76 18.71 4.83
C PHE A 63 7.94 20.01 5.60
N ALA A 64 8.99 20.15 6.40
CA ALA A 64 9.35 21.42 7.05
C ALA A 64 9.55 22.59 6.06
N PHE A 65 9.95 22.30 4.82
CA PHE A 65 10.27 23.31 3.80
C PHE A 65 9.15 23.56 2.78
N VAL A 66 8.13 22.69 2.74
CA VAL A 66 7.10 22.70 1.69
C VAL A 66 5.67 22.88 2.20
N GLN A 67 5.49 23.31 3.47
CA GLN A 67 4.16 23.53 4.05
C GLN A 67 3.27 24.44 3.18
N HIS A 68 3.82 25.54 2.65
CA HIS A 68 3.10 26.46 1.75
C HIS A 68 2.53 25.78 0.49
N ARG A 69 3.16 24.70 0.01
CA ARG A 69 2.72 23.94 -1.17
C ARG A 69 1.70 22.87 -0.79
N VAL A 70 1.86 22.31 0.41
CA VAL A 70 0.98 21.27 0.94
C VAL A 70 -0.36 21.83 1.41
N GLU A 71 -0.40 23.08 1.89
CA GLU A 71 -1.61 23.73 2.39
C GLU A 71 -2.73 23.84 1.36
N GLY A 72 -2.38 24.04 0.08
CA GLY A 72 -3.35 24.16 -1.01
C GLY A 72 -3.80 22.82 -1.61
N LEU A 73 -3.25 21.70 -1.16
CA LEU A 73 -3.61 20.39 -1.70
C LEU A 73 -4.92 19.88 -1.11
N MET A 74 -5.69 19.17 -1.93
CA MET A 74 -6.92 18.53 -1.52
C MET A 74 -6.85 17.01 -1.76
N SER A 75 -7.52 16.23 -0.90
CA SER A 75 -7.69 14.80 -1.16
C SER A 75 -8.40 14.58 -2.50
N GLY A 76 -7.92 13.60 -3.24
CA GLY A 76 -8.39 13.32 -4.60
C GLY A 76 -7.62 14.09 -5.70
N GLN A 77 -6.79 15.05 -5.34
CA GLN A 77 -6.01 15.82 -6.32
C GLN A 77 -4.89 14.98 -6.94
N ASP A 78 -4.77 15.01 -8.26
CA ASP A 78 -3.69 14.34 -8.98
C ASP A 78 -2.36 15.06 -8.77
N LEU A 79 -1.28 14.28 -8.72
CA LEU A 79 0.09 14.74 -8.52
C LEU A 79 0.95 14.32 -9.71
N LEU A 80 1.90 15.17 -10.08
CA LEU A 80 2.85 14.90 -11.14
C LEU A 80 3.98 14.01 -10.62
N ILE A 81 4.25 12.92 -11.34
CA ILE A 81 5.31 11.97 -11.02
C ILE A 81 6.66 12.56 -11.46
N GLN A 82 7.62 12.66 -10.53
CA GLN A 82 8.98 13.09 -10.79
C GLN A 82 9.99 12.07 -10.23
N ALA A 83 11.27 12.19 -10.60
CA ALA A 83 12.30 11.23 -10.22
C ALA A 83 12.50 11.10 -8.70
N GLU A 84 12.44 12.20 -7.97
CA GLU A 84 12.67 12.23 -6.52
C GLU A 84 11.39 12.13 -5.68
N GLY A 85 10.21 12.23 -6.29
CA GLY A 85 8.98 12.43 -5.54
C GLY A 85 7.77 12.81 -6.39
N LEU A 86 6.85 13.53 -5.77
CA LEU A 86 5.61 13.99 -6.38
C LEU A 86 5.52 15.51 -6.33
N ALA A 87 5.01 16.10 -7.40
CA ALA A 87 4.83 17.53 -7.56
C ALA A 87 3.36 17.92 -7.71
N ASP A 88 3.05 19.17 -7.41
CA ASP A 88 1.77 19.78 -7.74
C ASP A 88 1.63 19.98 -9.26
N GLN A 89 0.46 20.48 -9.69
CA GLN A 89 0.18 20.77 -11.10
C GLN A 89 1.04 21.90 -11.68
N SER A 90 1.72 22.68 -10.84
CA SER A 90 2.67 23.72 -11.25
C SER A 90 4.11 23.19 -11.38
N GLY A 91 4.32 21.89 -11.12
CA GLY A 91 5.64 21.25 -11.15
C GLY A 91 6.47 21.43 -9.88
N ASN A 92 5.93 22.04 -8.82
CA ASN A 92 6.63 22.19 -7.56
C ASN A 92 6.56 20.88 -6.77
N LEU A 93 7.72 20.36 -6.37
CA LEU A 93 7.79 19.22 -5.46
C LEU A 93 7.05 19.50 -4.15
N VAL A 94 6.09 18.62 -3.82
CA VAL A 94 5.30 18.64 -2.58
C VAL A 94 5.65 17.49 -1.65
N LEU A 95 6.26 16.43 -2.19
CA LEU A 95 6.65 15.23 -1.47
C LEU A 95 7.90 14.63 -2.10
N LYS A 96 8.81 14.12 -1.28
CA LYS A 96 9.92 13.27 -1.71
C LYS A 96 9.76 11.86 -1.16
N PHE A 97 10.15 10.86 -1.94
CA PHE A 97 10.13 9.47 -1.49
C PHE A 97 11.22 9.20 -0.46
N SER A 98 10.97 8.28 0.47
CA SER A 98 12.03 7.78 1.34
C SER A 98 12.99 6.89 0.53
N LYS A 99 14.23 6.73 1.02
CA LYS A 99 15.22 5.83 0.37
C LYS A 99 14.67 4.41 0.21
N LYS A 100 13.98 3.91 1.25
CA LYS A 100 13.34 2.60 1.25
C LYS A 100 12.26 2.50 0.18
N PHE A 101 11.43 3.53 0.01
CA PHE A 101 10.41 3.51 -1.04
C PHE A 101 11.02 3.57 -2.44
N HIS A 102 12.15 4.26 -2.60
CA HIS A 102 12.89 4.26 -3.87
C HIS A 102 13.36 2.86 -4.27
N GLU A 103 13.81 2.04 -3.32
CA GLU A 103 14.13 0.62 -3.56
C GLU A 103 12.90 -0.18 -3.98
N GLN A 104 11.72 0.10 -3.38
CA GLN A 104 10.45 -0.52 -3.79
C GLN A 104 10.04 -0.12 -5.21
N LEU A 105 10.22 1.15 -5.60
CA LEU A 105 9.98 1.62 -6.97
C LEU A 105 10.85 0.86 -7.97
N LEU A 106 12.13 0.63 -7.65
CA LEU A 106 13.03 -0.16 -8.48
C LEU A 106 12.60 -1.63 -8.57
N ALA A 107 12.12 -2.22 -7.47
CA ALA A 107 11.59 -3.58 -7.47
C ALA A 107 10.33 -3.70 -8.35
N HIS A 108 9.41 -2.74 -8.28
CA HIS A 108 8.24 -2.69 -9.17
C HIS A 108 8.64 -2.56 -10.64
N ARG A 109 9.61 -1.68 -10.95
CA ARG A 109 10.14 -1.54 -12.31
C ARG A 109 10.79 -2.82 -12.82
N ALA A 110 11.57 -3.51 -12.00
CA ALA A 110 12.17 -4.80 -12.35
C ALA A 110 11.11 -5.90 -12.59
N ALA A 111 9.95 -5.78 -11.95
CA ALA A 111 8.79 -6.65 -12.15
C ALA A 111 7.90 -6.25 -13.35
N GLY A 112 8.30 -5.25 -14.16
CA GLY A 112 7.57 -4.80 -15.36
C GLY A 112 6.55 -3.70 -15.12
N TYR A 113 6.45 -3.17 -13.89
CA TYR A 113 5.50 -2.14 -13.53
C TYR A 113 6.10 -0.73 -13.64
N ALA A 114 5.38 0.17 -14.29
CA ALA A 114 5.69 1.60 -14.31
C ALA A 114 4.68 2.35 -13.44
N LEU A 115 5.16 3.37 -12.71
CA LEU A 115 4.27 4.28 -11.98
C LEU A 115 3.50 5.13 -13.01
N SER A 116 2.17 5.00 -13.04
CA SER A 116 1.31 5.65 -14.03
C SER A 116 0.50 6.81 -13.45
N GLU A 117 -0.01 6.66 -12.23
CA GLU A 117 -0.85 7.68 -11.59
C GLU A 117 -0.40 7.92 -10.15
N ALA A 118 -0.57 9.15 -9.69
CA ALA A 118 -0.33 9.53 -8.30
C ALA A 118 -1.41 10.52 -7.86
N ARG A 119 -2.02 10.29 -6.70
CA ARG A 119 -3.11 11.12 -6.18
C ARG A 119 -2.98 11.31 -4.69
N VAL A 120 -3.37 12.48 -4.20
CA VAL A 120 -3.48 12.73 -2.75
C VAL A 120 -4.56 11.82 -2.16
N ASN A 121 -4.20 10.90 -1.27
CA ASN A 121 -5.16 10.09 -0.53
C ASN A 121 -5.53 10.80 0.79
N PHE A 122 -4.56 10.94 1.68
CA PHE A 122 -4.74 11.62 2.96
C PHE A 122 -3.79 12.80 3.12
N ILE A 123 -4.25 13.81 3.85
CA ILE A 123 -3.42 14.88 4.38
C ILE A 123 -3.53 14.80 5.90
N VAL A 124 -2.41 14.57 6.56
CA VAL A 124 -2.36 14.33 8.01
C VAL A 124 -1.39 15.30 8.67
N TYR A 125 -1.58 15.54 9.96
CA TYR A 125 -0.59 16.23 10.77
C TYR A 125 0.37 15.19 11.35
N TRP A 126 1.67 15.45 11.22
CA TRP A 126 2.73 14.65 11.80
C TRP A 126 3.59 15.51 12.71
N THR A 127 3.77 15.06 13.95
CA THR A 127 4.63 15.71 14.93
C THR A 127 6.04 15.13 14.88
N ASP A 128 7.01 15.99 14.60
CA ASP A 128 8.41 15.68 14.81
C ASP A 128 8.70 15.67 16.32
N GLN A 129 9.03 14.50 16.87
CA GLN A 129 9.29 14.34 18.29
C GLN A 129 10.59 15.01 18.73
N GLU A 130 11.56 15.19 17.83
CA GLU A 130 12.84 15.82 18.16
C GLU A 130 12.69 17.35 18.23
N GLN A 131 11.90 17.91 17.31
CA GLN A 131 11.72 19.37 17.20
C GLN A 131 10.45 19.87 17.91
N ALA A 132 9.62 18.96 18.43
CA ALA A 132 8.29 19.24 19.01
C ALA A 132 7.42 20.11 18.08
N GLN A 133 7.59 19.95 16.76
CA GLN A 133 6.92 20.74 15.73
C GLN A 133 6.00 19.85 14.91
N GLU A 134 4.84 20.39 14.54
CA GLU A 134 3.84 19.70 13.74
C GLU A 134 3.83 20.20 12.30
N PHE A 135 3.75 19.28 11.36
CA PHE A 135 3.73 19.56 9.92
C PHE A 135 2.55 18.85 9.25
N LYS A 136 1.92 19.50 8.28
CA LYS A 136 1.03 18.82 7.34
C LYS A 136 1.86 17.96 6.39
N VAL A 137 1.44 16.72 6.24
CA VAL A 137 2.08 15.70 5.43
C VAL A 137 1.07 15.07 4.49
N VAL A 138 1.47 14.86 3.25
CA VAL A 138 0.65 14.22 2.22
C VAL A 138 0.98 12.74 2.15
N LEU A 139 -0.04 11.90 2.19
CA LEU A 139 0.04 10.46 1.95
C LEU A 139 -0.67 10.16 0.63
N PRO A 140 0.07 9.96 -0.46
CA PRO A 140 -0.52 9.69 -1.76
C PRO A 140 -0.90 8.21 -1.94
N GLU A 141 -1.84 7.96 -2.83
CA GLU A 141 -2.03 6.67 -3.48
C GLU A 141 -1.35 6.70 -4.85
N LEU A 142 -0.61 5.65 -5.14
CA LEU A 142 0.15 5.45 -6.37
C LEU A 142 -0.44 4.29 -7.14
N VAL A 143 -0.63 4.45 -8.45
CA VAL A 143 -1.03 3.36 -9.34
C VAL A 143 0.15 2.99 -10.22
N PHE A 144 0.48 1.71 -10.19
CA PHE A 144 1.46 1.10 -11.07
C PHE A 144 0.72 0.33 -12.16
N GLU A 145 1.19 0.43 -13.39
CA GLU A 145 0.65 -0.27 -14.54
C GLU A 145 1.73 -1.14 -15.17
N MET A 146 1.39 -2.39 -15.46
CA MET A 146 2.28 -3.27 -16.21
C MET A 146 2.40 -2.73 -17.63
N GLY A 147 3.64 -2.50 -18.09
CA GLY A 147 3.87 -2.14 -19.48
C GLY A 147 3.31 -3.25 -20.38
N ARG A 148 2.25 -2.95 -21.14
CA ARG A 148 1.85 -3.82 -22.25
C ARG A 148 2.87 -3.59 -23.36
N GLU A 149 3.66 -4.61 -23.66
CA GLU A 149 4.37 -4.69 -24.95
C GLU A 149 3.40 -4.58 -26.12
#